data_AF-V2YKQ2-F1
#
_entry.id   AF-V2YKQ2-F1
#
_cell.length_a   1.000
_cell.length_b   1.000
_cell.length_c   1.000
_cell.angle_alpha   90.00
_cell.angle_beta   90.00
_cell.angle_gamma   90.00
#
_symmetry.space_group_name_H-M   'P 1'
#
loop_
_entity.id
_entity.type
_entity.pdbx_description
1 polymer ?
#
loop_
_entity_poly.entity_id
_entity_poly.type
_entity_poly.pdbx_seq_one_letter_code
_entity_poly.pdbx_strand_id
1 'polypeptide(L)'
;MTTLCIRFPLTQWPGWHVSEFILNSSDQRSMLSPSSSSIIVQVDPETDSDYSSDSPVFRASIKDSLSDASSLHARQDGIRVALKFALREDLAEDLAQEAEVYENALEPLQGSAIPRCYGLFTGVGEEGQQIACLVLEHCGENINQPFCMLPLDIRMRILERLCDLHKCGVHHGDFAERNVLTHNNEIRLIDFDQTEFHDCDCERTFDFRPGAKLPEPEEFGCPALWEICRSEMRLWDESYDLHEDRLAKL
;
A
#
# COMPACT_ATOMS: atom_id res chain seq x y z
N MET A 1 -17.15 2.07 -19.71
CA MET A 1 -16.13 3.04 -19.24
C MET A 1 -16.64 3.64 -17.94
N THR A 2 -15.87 3.52 -16.87
CA THR A 2 -16.24 4.04 -15.55
C THR A 2 -15.63 5.43 -15.38
N THR A 3 -16.41 6.40 -14.94
CA THR A 3 -15.95 7.77 -14.64
C THR A 3 -15.85 7.97 -13.14
N LEU A 4 -14.73 8.53 -12.68
CA LEU A 4 -14.48 8.90 -11.29
C LEU A 4 -14.59 10.42 -11.15
N CYS A 5 -15.55 10.87 -10.37
CA CYS A 5 -15.80 12.27 -10.05
C CYS A 5 -15.32 12.55 -8.63
N ILE A 6 -14.17 13.21 -8.50
CA ILE A 6 -13.50 13.49 -7.22
C ILE A 6 -13.78 14.93 -6.84
N ARG A 7 -14.42 15.15 -5.69
CA ARG A 7 -14.78 16.48 -5.20
C ARG A 7 -13.95 16.86 -3.99
N PHE A 8 -13.27 17.99 -4.11
CA PHE A 8 -12.47 18.57 -3.04
C PHE A 8 -13.34 19.50 -2.18
N PRO A 9 -13.00 19.67 -0.89
CA PRO A 9 -13.68 20.63 -0.04
C PRO A 9 -13.53 22.06 -0.56
N LEU A 10 -14.47 22.93 -0.24
CA LEU A 10 -14.39 24.37 -0.54
C LEU A 10 -13.40 25.11 0.38
N THR A 11 -12.91 24.43 1.42
CA THR A 11 -11.86 24.96 2.30
C THR A 11 -10.58 25.13 1.49
N GLN A 12 -9.93 26.28 1.62
CA GLN A 12 -8.65 26.53 0.94
C GLN A 12 -7.54 25.79 1.68
N TRP A 13 -6.93 24.81 1.02
CA TRP A 13 -5.66 24.26 1.44
C TRP A 13 -4.51 25.04 0.78
N PRO A 14 -3.40 25.29 1.50
CA PRO A 14 -2.26 25.98 0.90
C PRO A 14 -1.77 25.26 -0.36
N GLY A 15 -1.74 25.94 -1.50
CA GLY A 15 -1.25 25.39 -2.77
C GLY A 15 -2.27 24.58 -3.59
N TRP A 16 -3.40 24.16 -3.00
CA TRP A 16 -4.43 23.38 -3.71
C TRP A 16 -5.64 24.23 -4.09
N HIS A 17 -5.90 24.36 -5.39
CA HIS A 17 -6.99 25.19 -5.92
C HIS A 17 -8.03 24.41 -6.72
N VAL A 18 -7.79 23.11 -6.94
CA VAL A 18 -8.67 22.25 -7.72
C VAL A 18 -9.90 21.87 -6.88
N SER A 19 -11.08 22.16 -7.42
CA SER A 19 -12.36 21.84 -6.77
C SER A 19 -12.92 20.47 -7.17
N GLU A 20 -12.62 20.01 -8.38
CA GLU A 20 -13.11 18.73 -8.90
C GLU A 20 -12.13 18.16 -9.94
N PHE A 21 -11.96 16.84 -9.92
CA PHE A 21 -11.39 16.08 -11.04
C PHE A 21 -12.42 15.12 -11.60
N ILE A 22 -12.46 15.00 -12.93
CA ILE A 22 -13.23 13.99 -13.65
C ILE A 22 -12.26 13.12 -14.42
N LEU A 23 -12.05 11.90 -13.90
CA LEU A 23 -11.10 10.94 -14.45
C LEU A 23 -11.87 9.75 -15.02
N ASN A 24 -11.25 9.00 -15.91
CA ASN A 24 -11.85 7.80 -16.49
C ASN A 24 -10.98 6.59 -16.22
N SER A 25 -11.61 5.44 -16.01
CA SER A 25 -10.90 4.19 -15.82
C SER A 25 -10.01 3.91 -17.03
N SER A 26 -8.76 3.53 -16.75
CA SER A 26 -7.74 3.21 -17.75
C SER A 26 -8.01 1.89 -18.50
N ASP A 27 -9.02 1.12 -18.07
CA ASP A 27 -9.37 -0.19 -18.64
C ASP A 27 -9.73 -0.10 -20.13
N GLN A 28 -8.80 -0.47 -21.00
CA GLN A 28 -9.07 -0.67 -22.43
C GLN A 28 -9.84 -1.98 -22.72
N ARG A 29 -10.08 -2.83 -21.71
CA ARG A 29 -10.69 -4.16 -21.89
C ARG A 29 -12.21 -4.16 -22.15
N SER A 30 -12.89 -3.02 -22.05
CA SER A 30 -14.34 -2.92 -22.23
C SER A 30 -14.75 -1.96 -23.36
N MET A 31 -14.39 -2.28 -24.60
CA MET A 31 -14.99 -1.68 -25.82
C MET A 31 -16.42 -2.21 -26.11
N LEU A 32 -16.96 -3.11 -25.28
CA LEU A 32 -18.26 -3.76 -25.48
C LEU A 32 -19.10 -3.75 -24.19
N SER A 33 -19.44 -2.56 -23.69
CA SER A 33 -20.48 -2.37 -22.67
C SER A 33 -20.96 -0.90 -22.67
N PRO A 34 -22.24 -0.61 -22.98
CA PRO A 34 -22.76 0.75 -23.06
C PRO A 34 -23.20 1.35 -21.72
N SER A 35 -23.02 0.66 -20.59
CA SER A 35 -23.34 1.25 -19.29
C SER A 35 -22.13 2.04 -18.76
N SER A 36 -22.17 3.36 -18.91
CA SER A 36 -21.27 4.26 -18.19
C SER A 36 -21.70 4.31 -16.73
N SER A 37 -20.86 3.83 -15.82
CA SER A 37 -21.02 3.98 -14.37
C SER A 37 -20.20 5.16 -13.88
N SER A 38 -20.76 5.98 -13.00
CA SER A 38 -20.07 7.10 -12.36
C SER A 38 -19.88 6.84 -10.88
N ILE A 39 -18.65 6.96 -10.39
CA ILE A 39 -18.29 6.86 -8.99
C ILE A 39 -18.06 8.28 -8.48
N ILE A 40 -18.77 8.69 -7.44
CA ILE A 40 -18.60 10.00 -6.81
C ILE A 40 -17.79 9.81 -5.54
N VAL A 41 -16.67 10.53 -5.44
CA VAL A 41 -15.77 10.51 -4.30
C VAL A 41 -15.72 11.88 -3.66
N GLN A 42 -15.90 11.94 -2.36
CA GLN A 42 -15.78 13.17 -1.57
C GLN A 42 -14.49 13.10 -0.76
N VAL A 43 -13.57 14.03 -1.03
CA VAL A 43 -12.33 14.18 -0.28
C VAL A 43 -12.63 14.71 1.12
N ASP A 44 -11.95 14.12 2.11
CA ASP A 44 -12.02 14.50 3.52
C ASP A 44 -11.33 15.86 3.74
N PRO A 45 -12.04 16.88 4.26
CA PRO A 45 -11.46 18.19 4.58
C PRO A 45 -10.32 18.17 5.61
N GLU A 46 -10.25 17.12 6.43
CA GLU A 46 -9.22 16.92 7.47
C GLU A 46 -8.07 16.03 7.00
N THR A 47 -7.96 15.75 5.70
CA THR A 47 -6.76 15.13 5.14
C THR A 47 -5.53 15.93 5.57
N ASP A 48 -4.43 15.24 5.89
CA ASP A 48 -3.12 15.85 6.12
C ASP A 48 -2.18 15.28 5.06
N SER A 49 -2.00 16.02 3.97
CA SER A 49 -1.18 15.62 2.82
C SER A 49 -0.24 16.76 2.46
N ASP A 50 0.89 16.44 1.85
CA ASP A 50 1.69 17.43 1.16
C ASP A 50 0.97 17.87 -0.12
N TYR A 51 0.15 18.92 0.01
CA TYR A 51 -0.63 19.50 -1.08
C TYR A 51 0.22 20.13 -2.20
N SER A 52 1.51 20.33 -1.95
CA SER A 52 2.47 20.86 -2.91
C SER A 52 3.27 19.78 -3.65
N SER A 53 3.10 18.52 -3.26
CA SER A 53 3.68 17.37 -3.95
C SER A 53 3.04 17.18 -5.33
N ASP A 54 3.84 16.70 -6.29
CA ASP A 54 3.33 16.22 -7.58
C ASP A 54 2.65 14.84 -7.47
N SER A 55 2.75 14.18 -6.31
CA SER A 55 2.10 12.91 -5.98
C SER A 55 1.38 12.93 -4.63
N PRO A 56 0.35 13.77 -4.43
CA PRO A 56 -0.37 13.88 -3.17
C PRO A 56 -1.28 12.67 -2.92
N VAL A 57 -1.54 12.36 -1.65
CA VAL A 57 -2.46 11.28 -1.24
C VAL A 57 -3.59 11.86 -0.42
N PHE A 58 -4.83 11.68 -0.87
CA PHE A 58 -6.00 12.19 -0.15
C PHE A 58 -6.83 11.10 0.50
N ARG A 59 -7.34 11.35 1.70
CA ARG A 59 -8.40 10.53 2.29
C ARG A 59 -9.74 10.94 1.68
N ALA A 60 -10.59 9.99 1.36
CA ALA A 60 -11.88 10.27 0.77
C ALA A 60 -12.92 9.18 1.07
N SER A 61 -14.17 9.43 0.67
CA SER A 61 -15.27 8.47 0.77
C SER A 61 -16.00 8.33 -0.55
N ILE A 62 -16.22 7.09 -1.00
CA ILE A 62 -17.11 6.79 -2.12
C ILE A 62 -18.56 6.93 -1.62
N LYS A 63 -19.34 7.75 -2.31
CA LYS A 63 -20.79 7.86 -2.09
C LYS A 63 -21.49 6.85 -2.99
N ASP A 64 -22.15 5.85 -2.42
CA ASP A 64 -22.96 4.91 -3.18
C ASP A 64 -24.01 5.68 -3.99
N SER A 65 -23.96 5.53 -5.32
CA SER A 65 -25.12 5.83 -6.15
C SER A 65 -26.00 4.58 -6.12
N LEU A 66 -27.18 4.69 -5.50
CA LEU A 66 -28.27 3.70 -5.41
C LEU A 66 -28.29 2.88 -4.11
N SER A 67 -29.21 3.31 -3.25
CA SER A 67 -29.83 2.56 -2.17
C SER A 67 -30.39 1.23 -2.64
N ASP A 68 -29.88 0.12 -2.11
CA ASP A 68 -30.71 -1.06 -1.83
C ASP A 68 -30.82 -1.21 -0.30
N ALA A 69 -31.96 -0.75 0.22
CA ALA A 69 -32.29 -0.67 1.63
C ALA A 69 -32.63 -2.05 2.24
N SER A 70 -31.71 -3.01 2.15
CA SER A 70 -31.90 -4.36 2.73
C SER A 70 -30.82 -4.83 3.70
N SER A 71 -29.74 -4.08 3.92
CA SER A 71 -28.76 -4.35 4.97
C SER A 71 -28.76 -3.25 6.05
N LEU A 72 -29.79 -3.24 6.89
CA LEU A 72 -30.07 -2.23 7.93
C LEU A 72 -29.02 -2.10 9.07
N HIS A 73 -27.80 -2.65 8.93
CA HIS A 73 -26.73 -2.51 9.94
C HIS A 73 -25.32 -2.29 9.38
N ALA A 74 -25.15 -2.03 8.08
CA ALA A 74 -23.84 -1.65 7.52
C ALA A 74 -23.97 -0.47 6.57
N ARG A 75 -23.09 0.53 6.76
CA ARG A 75 -22.80 1.68 5.87
C ARG A 75 -23.69 2.92 6.02
N GLN A 76 -23.62 3.57 7.18
CA GLN A 76 -23.83 5.03 7.25
C GLN A 76 -22.55 5.83 6.94
N ASP A 77 -21.39 5.18 7.01
CA ASP A 77 -20.13 5.70 6.50
C ASP A 77 -19.86 5.02 5.15
N GLY A 78 -19.69 5.80 4.07
CA GLY A 78 -19.33 5.27 2.76
C GLY A 78 -18.01 4.49 2.77
N ILE A 79 -17.64 3.88 1.63
CA ILE A 79 -16.34 3.20 1.52
C ILE A 79 -15.24 4.24 1.63
N ARG A 80 -14.37 4.13 2.64
CA ARG A 80 -13.21 5.01 2.80
C ARG A 80 -12.09 4.58 1.85
N VAL A 81 -11.54 5.53 1.13
CA VAL A 81 -10.50 5.31 0.13
C VAL A 81 -9.34 6.29 0.31
N ALA A 82 -8.17 5.87 -0.11
CA ALA A 82 -7.01 6.72 -0.34
C ALA A 82 -6.90 6.99 -1.85
N LEU A 83 -6.70 8.25 -2.21
CA LEU A 83 -6.53 8.70 -3.60
C LEU A 83 -5.06 9.10 -3.78
N LYS A 84 -4.25 8.21 -4.33
CA LYS A 84 -2.85 8.51 -4.67
C LYS A 84 -2.83 9.14 -6.07
N PHE A 85 -2.43 10.39 -6.16
CA PHE A 85 -2.34 11.10 -7.43
C PHE A 85 -0.93 11.04 -8.01
N ALA A 86 -0.88 11.20 -9.32
CA ALA A 86 0.29 11.63 -10.07
C ALA A 86 -0.15 12.80 -10.96
N LEU A 87 0.40 13.98 -10.69
CA LEU A 87 0.02 15.24 -11.35
C LEU A 87 0.97 15.63 -12.49
N ARG A 88 1.94 14.75 -12.80
CA ARG A 88 2.87 14.86 -13.92
C ARG A 88 2.91 13.56 -14.71
N GLU A 89 3.30 13.68 -15.97
CA GLU A 89 3.30 12.57 -16.93
C GLU A 89 4.29 11.46 -16.56
N ASP A 90 5.49 11.79 -16.09
CA ASP A 90 6.48 10.82 -15.63
C ASP A 90 5.97 10.01 -14.43
N LEU A 91 5.37 10.69 -13.45
CA LEU A 91 4.79 10.06 -12.26
C LEU A 91 3.53 9.23 -12.58
N ALA A 92 2.81 9.58 -13.65
CA ALA A 92 1.62 8.85 -14.07
C ALA A 92 1.97 7.46 -14.63
N GLU A 93 3.14 7.32 -15.27
CA GLU A 93 3.65 6.02 -15.72
C GLU A 93 4.06 5.16 -14.52
N ASP A 94 4.80 5.72 -13.56
CA ASP A 94 5.19 5.02 -12.33
C ASP A 94 3.96 4.54 -11.54
N LEU A 95 2.94 5.40 -11.40
CA LEU A 95 1.69 5.04 -10.73
C LEU A 95 0.89 3.98 -11.49
N ALA A 96 1.00 3.95 -12.82
CA ALA A 96 0.38 2.90 -13.62
C ALA A 96 1.05 1.55 -13.41
N GLN A 97 2.38 1.51 -13.32
CA GLN A 97 3.13 0.30 -12.99
C GLN A 97 2.77 -0.22 -11.59
N GLU A 98 2.65 0.66 -10.61
CA GLU A 98 2.17 0.29 -9.27
C GLU A 98 0.75 -0.31 -9.32
N ALA A 99 -0.16 0.30 -10.06
CA ALA A 99 -1.52 -0.22 -10.23
C ALA A 99 -1.55 -1.63 -10.83
N GLU A 100 -0.70 -1.91 -11.82
CA GLU A 100 -0.57 -3.24 -12.40
C GLU A 100 -0.10 -4.29 -11.38
N VAL A 101 0.76 -3.92 -10.42
CA VAL A 101 1.18 -4.82 -9.34
C VAL A 101 0.00 -5.20 -8.44
N TYR A 102 -0.83 -4.21 -8.04
CA TYR A 102 -2.06 -4.45 -7.28
C TYR A 102 -3.06 -5.35 -8.02
N GLU A 103 -3.30 -5.07 -9.31
CA GLU A 103 -4.33 -5.74 -10.10
C GLU A 103 -3.94 -7.14 -10.56
N ASN A 104 -2.64 -7.46 -10.60
CA ASN A 104 -2.14 -8.74 -11.07
C ASN A 104 -1.47 -9.53 -9.94
N ALA A 105 -0.18 -9.29 -9.69
CA ALA A 105 0.64 -10.13 -8.80
C ALA A 105 0.08 -10.21 -7.37
N LEU A 106 -0.52 -9.11 -6.90
CA LEU A 106 -0.99 -8.99 -5.53
C LEU A 106 -2.51 -9.11 -5.35
N GLU A 107 -3.26 -9.41 -6.41
CA GLU A 107 -4.73 -9.58 -6.34
C GLU A 107 -5.16 -10.49 -5.18
N PRO A 108 -4.52 -11.65 -4.92
CA PRO A 108 -4.93 -12.56 -3.84
C PRO A 108 -4.80 -11.99 -2.44
N LEU A 109 -4.03 -10.90 -2.26
CA LEU A 109 -3.71 -10.31 -0.95
C LEU A 109 -4.60 -9.12 -0.60
N GLN A 110 -5.42 -8.65 -1.54
CA GLN A 110 -6.23 -7.44 -1.39
C GLN A 110 -7.27 -7.55 -0.27
N GLY A 111 -7.31 -6.54 0.59
CA GLY A 111 -8.16 -6.50 1.77
C GLY A 111 -7.66 -7.37 2.93
N SER A 112 -6.43 -7.89 2.85
CA SER A 112 -5.81 -8.68 3.92
C SER A 112 -4.38 -8.22 4.23
N ALA A 113 -3.40 -8.50 3.36
CA ALA A 113 -2.02 -8.04 3.54
C ALA A 113 -1.77 -6.66 2.91
N ILE A 114 -2.59 -6.29 1.91
CA ILE A 114 -2.51 -5.01 1.20
C ILE A 114 -3.92 -4.40 1.04
N PRO A 115 -4.05 -3.09 0.77
CA PRO A 115 -5.34 -2.47 0.48
C PRO A 115 -6.05 -3.10 -0.71
N ARG A 116 -7.39 -3.00 -0.75
CA ARG A 116 -8.12 -3.23 -2.00
C ARG A 116 -7.85 -2.10 -2.99
N CYS A 117 -7.48 -2.45 -4.21
CA CYS A 117 -7.43 -1.53 -5.36
C CYS A 117 -8.80 -1.46 -6.02
N TYR A 118 -9.29 -0.23 -6.20
CA TYR A 118 -10.52 0.08 -6.94
C TYR A 118 -10.24 0.54 -8.38
N GLY A 119 -8.97 0.53 -8.78
CA GLY A 119 -8.50 0.79 -10.14
C GLY A 119 -7.73 2.11 -10.29
N LEU A 120 -7.05 2.21 -11.44
CA LEU A 120 -6.37 3.40 -11.91
C LEU A 120 -7.26 4.22 -12.86
N PHE A 121 -7.38 5.51 -12.58
CA PHE A 121 -8.14 6.46 -13.38
C PHE A 121 -7.23 7.56 -13.92
N THR A 122 -7.42 7.93 -15.18
CA THR A 122 -6.60 8.94 -15.86
C THR A 122 -7.46 10.06 -16.43
N GLY A 123 -6.85 11.22 -16.61
CA GLY A 123 -7.47 12.41 -17.15
C GLY A 123 -6.45 13.45 -17.54
N VAL A 124 -6.91 14.67 -17.75
CA VAL A 124 -6.08 15.81 -18.12
C VAL A 124 -6.25 16.90 -17.06
N GLY A 125 -5.14 17.44 -16.57
CA GLY A 125 -5.10 18.54 -15.61
C GLY A 125 -5.39 19.91 -16.25
N GLU A 126 -5.43 20.96 -15.44
CA GLU A 126 -5.77 22.32 -15.90
C GLU A 126 -4.77 22.88 -16.94
N GLU A 127 -3.51 22.45 -16.90
CA GLU A 127 -2.45 22.88 -17.81
C GLU A 127 -2.29 21.94 -19.02
N GLY A 128 -3.19 20.95 -19.18
CA GLY A 128 -3.15 20.00 -20.29
C GLY A 128 -2.25 18.79 -20.07
N GLN A 129 -1.61 18.68 -18.90
CA GLN A 129 -0.78 17.53 -18.53
C GLN A 129 -1.64 16.29 -18.22
N GLN A 130 -1.09 15.11 -18.50
CA GLN A 130 -1.73 13.86 -18.09
C GLN A 130 -1.67 13.72 -16.57
N ILE A 131 -2.81 13.37 -15.97
CA ILE A 131 -2.91 13.08 -14.55
C ILE A 131 -3.45 11.66 -14.35
N ALA A 132 -2.98 10.99 -13.29
CA ALA A 132 -3.45 9.68 -12.88
C ALA A 132 -3.84 9.68 -11.41
N CYS A 133 -4.78 8.82 -11.05
CA CYS A 133 -5.23 8.61 -9.69
C CYS A 133 -5.48 7.13 -9.45
N LEU A 134 -4.71 6.54 -8.55
CA LEU A 134 -4.89 5.19 -8.05
C LEU A 134 -5.80 5.26 -6.82
N VAL A 135 -6.91 4.52 -6.86
CA VAL A 135 -7.91 4.50 -5.78
C VAL A 135 -7.74 3.23 -4.96
N LEU A 136 -7.34 3.36 -3.70
CA LEU A 136 -7.10 2.25 -2.77
C LEU A 136 -8.03 2.30 -1.56
N GLU A 137 -8.20 1.18 -0.88
CA GLU A 137 -8.81 1.13 0.45
C GLU A 137 -8.02 1.97 1.45
N HIS A 138 -8.71 2.77 2.26
CA HIS A 138 -8.07 3.52 3.33
C HIS A 138 -7.86 2.61 4.56
N CYS A 139 -6.62 2.20 4.82
CA CYS A 139 -6.30 1.16 5.80
C CYS A 139 -5.63 1.65 7.11
N GLY A 140 -5.68 2.95 7.40
CA GLY A 140 -5.15 3.50 8.66
C GLY A 140 -4.01 4.47 8.45
N GLU A 141 -3.16 4.57 9.47
CA GLU A 141 -2.03 5.50 9.51
C GLU A 141 -0.71 4.73 9.45
N ASN A 142 0.32 5.39 8.93
CA ASN A 142 1.65 4.80 8.83
C ASN A 142 2.31 4.62 10.20
N ILE A 143 3.33 3.76 10.24
CA ILE A 143 4.17 3.61 11.43
C ILE A 143 5.14 4.79 11.48
N ASN A 144 5.21 5.45 12.64
CA ASN A 144 6.00 6.67 12.86
C ASN A 144 7.21 6.47 13.78
N GLN A 145 7.61 5.22 14.03
CA GLN A 145 8.76 4.86 14.85
C GLN A 145 9.47 3.63 14.27
N PRO A 146 10.79 3.49 14.47
CA PRO A 146 11.54 2.37 13.91
C PRO A 146 10.93 1.00 14.22
N PHE A 147 10.93 0.09 13.25
CA PHE A 147 10.33 -1.25 13.40
C PHE A 147 10.81 -2.00 14.64
N CYS A 148 12.11 -1.96 14.93
CA CYS A 148 12.70 -2.61 16.09
C CYS A 148 12.15 -2.13 17.45
N MET A 149 11.55 -0.93 17.51
CA MET A 149 10.93 -0.35 18.71
C MET A 149 9.46 -0.74 18.88
N LEU A 150 8.84 -1.36 17.87
CA LEU A 150 7.47 -1.84 17.97
C LEU A 150 7.36 -3.05 18.91
N PRO A 151 6.19 -3.26 19.53
CA PRO A 151 5.90 -4.51 20.22
C PRO A 151 6.16 -5.72 19.32
N LEU A 152 6.75 -6.77 19.88
CA LEU A 152 7.17 -7.95 19.12
C LEU A 152 6.03 -8.57 18.31
N ASP A 153 4.82 -8.62 18.87
CA ASP A 153 3.63 -9.13 18.19
C ASP A 153 3.28 -8.33 16.93
N ILE A 154 3.45 -7.00 16.95
CA ILE A 154 3.24 -6.16 15.76
C ILE A 154 4.31 -6.44 14.71
N ARG A 155 5.59 -6.51 15.11
CA ARG A 155 6.70 -6.85 14.19
C ARG A 155 6.46 -8.19 13.49
N MET A 156 6.04 -9.21 14.26
CA MET A 156 5.74 -10.54 13.74
C MET A 156 4.62 -10.51 12.69
N ARG A 157 3.59 -9.69 12.92
CA ARG A 157 2.47 -9.56 11.98
C ARG A 157 2.82 -8.79 10.72
N ILE A 158 3.75 -7.83 10.79
CA ILE A 158 4.34 -7.18 9.62
C ILE A 158 5.13 -8.21 8.80
N LEU A 159 5.96 -9.01 9.48
CA LEU A 159 6.71 -10.10 8.85
C LEU A 159 5.79 -11.13 8.18
N GLU A 160 4.65 -11.48 8.78
CA GLU A 160 3.64 -12.32 8.13
C GLU A 160 3.11 -11.70 6.83
N ARG A 161 2.86 -10.38 6.78
CA ARG A 161 2.43 -9.71 5.55
C ARG A 161 3.53 -9.73 4.48
N LEU A 162 4.79 -9.58 4.87
CA LEU A 162 5.92 -9.71 3.96
C LEU A 162 6.06 -11.13 3.42
N CYS A 163 5.83 -12.16 4.25
CA CYS A 163 5.76 -13.55 3.78
C CYS A 163 4.64 -13.75 2.76
N ASP A 164 3.49 -13.12 2.95
CA ASP A 164 2.38 -13.22 2.02
C ASP A 164 2.72 -12.58 0.66
N LEU A 165 3.37 -11.41 0.63
CA LEU A 165 3.94 -10.84 -0.61
C LEU A 165 4.94 -11.78 -1.26
N HIS A 166 5.84 -12.34 -0.46
CA HIS A 166 6.90 -13.21 -0.95
C HIS A 166 6.34 -14.48 -1.62
N LYS A 167 5.24 -15.05 -1.10
CA LYS A 167 4.54 -16.18 -1.73
C LYS A 167 3.89 -15.84 -3.07
N CYS A 168 3.63 -14.56 -3.33
CA CYS A 168 3.20 -14.07 -4.65
C CYS A 168 4.38 -13.87 -5.61
N GLY A 169 5.61 -14.21 -5.21
CA GLY A 169 6.80 -14.10 -6.05
C GLY A 169 7.29 -12.65 -6.21
N VAL A 170 7.08 -11.81 -5.19
CA VAL A 170 7.54 -10.41 -5.22
C VAL A 170 8.19 -9.97 -3.93
N HIS A 171 9.14 -9.04 -4.06
CA HIS A 171 9.65 -8.21 -2.98
C HIS A 171 9.07 -6.81 -3.08
N HIS A 172 8.84 -6.17 -1.94
CA HIS A 172 8.32 -4.81 -1.88
C HIS A 172 9.26 -3.75 -2.49
N GLY A 173 10.59 -3.95 -2.37
CA GLY A 173 11.61 -3.04 -2.89
C GLY A 173 11.88 -1.78 -2.06
N ASP A 174 10.85 -1.16 -1.50
CA ASP A 174 10.96 0.01 -0.60
C ASP A 174 10.27 -0.23 0.75
N PHE A 175 10.64 -1.33 1.41
CA PHE A 175 10.07 -1.69 2.71
C PHE A 175 10.59 -0.74 3.82
N ALA A 176 9.69 0.10 4.33
CA ALA A 176 9.96 1.05 5.41
C ALA A 176 8.70 1.34 6.23
N GLU A 177 8.84 1.96 7.40
CA GLU A 177 7.74 2.23 8.33
C GLU A 177 6.62 3.07 7.70
N ARG A 178 6.99 4.01 6.81
CA ARG A 178 6.05 4.85 6.06
C ARG A 178 5.12 4.04 5.14
N ASN A 179 5.55 2.84 4.74
CA ASN A 179 4.85 1.95 3.80
C ASN A 179 4.11 0.81 4.52
N VAL A 180 3.95 0.92 5.84
CA VAL A 180 3.17 -0.01 6.66
C VAL A 180 2.07 0.75 7.37
N LEU A 181 0.82 0.46 7.02
CA LEU A 181 -0.37 1.04 7.65
C LEU A 181 -0.86 0.15 8.80
N THR A 182 -1.36 0.80 9.85
CA THR A 182 -1.98 0.12 10.99
C THR A 182 -3.34 0.74 11.35
N HIS A 183 -4.34 -0.13 11.55
CA HIS A 183 -5.66 0.27 12.07
C HIS A 183 -6.34 -0.89 12.78
N ASN A 184 -6.86 -0.69 14.00
CA ASN A 184 -7.55 -1.73 14.78
C ASN A 184 -6.79 -3.06 14.87
N ASN A 185 -5.48 -3.00 15.07
CA ASN A 185 -4.60 -4.15 15.01
C ASN A 185 -4.68 -4.88 13.66
N GLU A 186 -4.85 -4.24 12.53
CA GLU A 186 -4.61 -4.81 11.20
C GLU A 186 -3.38 -4.15 10.58
N ILE A 187 -2.64 -4.91 9.77
CA ILE A 187 -1.44 -4.44 9.06
C ILE A 187 -1.73 -4.47 7.57
N ARG A 188 -1.38 -3.41 6.86
CA ARG A 188 -1.40 -3.35 5.39
C ARG A 188 -0.10 -2.78 4.86
N LEU A 189 0.46 -3.43 3.86
CA LEU A 189 1.61 -2.94 3.11
C LEU A 189 1.11 -2.12 1.91
N ILE A 190 1.76 -1.00 1.63
CA ILE A 190 1.41 -0.04 0.57
C ILE A 190 2.65 0.41 -0.19
N ASP A 191 2.47 1.17 -1.27
CA ASP A 191 3.55 1.80 -2.03
C ASP A 191 4.43 0.77 -2.78
N PHE A 192 3.87 0.18 -3.83
CA PHE A 192 4.47 -0.93 -4.60
C PHE A 192 5.19 -0.48 -5.86
N ASP A 193 5.55 0.80 -5.96
CA ASP A 193 6.23 1.39 -7.13
C ASP A 193 7.65 0.85 -7.38
N GLN A 194 8.30 0.33 -6.33
CA GLN A 194 9.62 -0.30 -6.39
C GLN A 194 9.57 -1.83 -6.31
N THR A 195 8.41 -2.44 -6.56
CA THR A 195 8.25 -3.90 -6.49
C THR A 195 9.23 -4.62 -7.42
N GLU A 196 9.93 -5.62 -6.88
CA GLU A 196 10.80 -6.49 -7.66
C GLU A 196 10.20 -7.90 -7.76
N PHE A 197 10.04 -8.41 -8.97
CA PHE A 197 9.67 -9.81 -9.17
C PHE A 197 10.81 -10.72 -8.73
N HIS A 198 10.48 -11.70 -7.91
CA HIS A 198 11.43 -12.56 -7.26
C HIS A 198 11.00 -14.02 -7.38
N ASP A 199 11.85 -14.83 -8.00
CA ASP A 199 11.71 -16.28 -8.02
C ASP A 199 12.50 -16.85 -6.85
N CYS A 200 11.84 -17.06 -5.71
CA CYS A 200 12.42 -17.84 -4.62
C CYS A 200 11.89 -19.27 -4.64
N ASP A 201 12.78 -20.26 -4.51
CA ASP A 201 12.46 -21.64 -4.13
C ASP A 201 11.96 -21.77 -2.67
N CYS A 202 11.43 -20.69 -2.10
CA CYS A 202 10.95 -20.60 -0.73
C CYS A 202 9.58 -21.28 -0.58
N GLU A 203 9.49 -22.60 -0.81
CA GLU A 203 8.29 -23.40 -0.45
C GLU A 203 8.08 -23.50 1.08
N ARG A 204 8.97 -22.90 1.87
CA ARG A 204 8.98 -23.01 3.33
C ARG A 204 8.11 -21.93 3.97
N THR A 205 7.38 -22.33 5.00
CA THR A 205 6.98 -21.40 6.06
C THR A 205 8.25 -20.85 6.72
N PHE A 206 8.46 -19.54 6.65
CA PHE A 206 9.56 -18.87 7.34
C PHE A 206 9.45 -19.11 8.85
N ASP A 207 10.51 -19.65 9.46
CA ASP A 207 10.58 -19.89 10.90
C ASP A 207 11.39 -18.78 11.58
N PHE A 208 10.66 -17.77 12.04
CA PHE A 208 11.20 -16.51 12.54
C PHE A 208 11.92 -16.61 13.90
N ARG A 209 11.54 -17.55 14.77
CA ARG A 209 12.12 -17.78 16.13
C ARG A 209 12.64 -16.51 16.86
N PRO A 210 11.75 -15.59 17.31
CA PRO A 210 12.16 -14.38 18.03
C PRO A 210 13.04 -14.68 19.25
N GLY A 211 14.13 -13.94 19.42
CA GLY A 211 15.06 -14.08 20.55
C GLY A 211 15.96 -15.33 20.50
N ALA A 212 15.88 -16.14 19.45
CA ALA A 212 16.83 -17.23 19.22
C ALA A 212 18.19 -16.71 18.70
N LYS A 213 19.17 -17.61 18.60
CA LYS A 213 20.43 -17.34 17.88
C LYS A 213 20.10 -16.96 16.43
N LEU A 214 20.85 -16.00 15.89
CA LEU A 214 20.80 -15.62 14.48
C LEU A 214 21.00 -16.88 13.60
N PRO A 215 20.02 -17.24 12.74
CA PRO A 215 20.20 -18.33 11.79
C PRO A 215 21.15 -17.93 10.67
N GLU A 216 21.86 -18.90 10.09
CA GLU A 216 22.64 -18.68 8.86
C GLU A 216 21.69 -18.31 7.70
N PRO A 217 22.07 -17.36 6.81
CA PRO A 217 21.22 -16.93 5.70
C PRO A 217 20.69 -18.07 4.83
N GLU A 218 21.52 -19.10 4.58
CA GLU A 218 21.17 -20.25 3.74
C GLU A 218 20.09 -21.14 4.38
N GLU A 219 19.98 -21.13 5.72
CA GLU A 219 18.96 -21.89 6.44
C GLU A 219 17.59 -21.20 6.43
N PHE A 220 17.59 -19.86 6.36
CA PHE A 220 16.39 -19.03 6.42
C PHE A 220 15.58 -19.03 5.11
N GLY A 221 16.25 -19.18 3.97
CA GLY A 221 15.64 -19.41 2.66
C GLY A 221 15.60 -18.19 1.73
N CYS A 222 15.35 -16.98 2.26
CA CYS A 222 15.40 -15.74 1.47
C CYS A 222 16.39 -14.73 2.08
N PRO A 223 17.47 -14.34 1.36
CA PRO A 223 18.44 -13.36 1.85
C PRO A 223 17.82 -11.99 2.15
N ALA A 224 16.88 -11.52 1.33
CA ALA A 224 16.25 -10.21 1.52
C ALA A 224 15.38 -10.18 2.79
N LEU A 225 14.54 -11.21 2.99
CA LEU A 225 13.72 -11.30 4.20
C LEU A 225 14.58 -11.57 5.45
N TRP A 226 15.67 -12.33 5.33
CA TRP A 226 16.62 -12.53 6.41
C TRP A 226 17.24 -11.20 6.86
N GLU A 227 17.65 -10.35 5.91
CA GLU A 227 18.21 -9.04 6.21
C GLU A 227 17.19 -8.16 6.94
N ILE A 228 15.95 -8.09 6.46
CA ILE A 228 14.86 -7.34 7.12
C ILE A 228 14.65 -7.84 8.56
N CYS A 229 14.66 -9.16 8.78
CA CYS A 229 14.50 -9.75 10.11
C CYS A 229 15.64 -9.37 11.06
N ARG A 230 16.87 -9.29 10.52
CA ARG A 230 18.07 -8.93 11.27
C ARG A 230 18.13 -7.43 11.54
N SER A 231 18.19 -6.59 10.51
CA SER A 231 18.50 -5.16 10.61
C SER A 231 17.33 -4.33 11.13
N GLU A 232 16.17 -4.50 10.50
CA GLU A 232 15.01 -3.64 10.73
C GLU A 232 14.17 -4.14 11.91
N MET A 233 13.86 -5.43 11.90
CA MET A 233 13.00 -6.04 12.92
C MET A 233 13.76 -6.37 14.19
N ARG A 234 15.10 -6.55 14.13
CA ARG A 234 15.94 -7.00 15.25
C ARG A 234 15.31 -8.17 15.99
N LEU A 235 15.10 -9.23 15.23
CA LEU A 235 14.34 -10.38 15.68
C LEU A 235 15.14 -11.33 16.56
N TRP A 236 16.45 -11.42 16.31
CA TRP A 236 17.35 -12.39 16.92
C TRP A 236 18.32 -11.75 17.89
N ASP A 237 18.90 -12.58 18.77
CA ASP A 237 19.88 -12.14 19.75
C ASP A 237 21.31 -12.19 19.17
N GLU A 238 21.83 -11.02 18.81
CA GLU A 238 23.19 -10.84 18.27
C GLU A 238 24.28 -11.00 19.35
N SER A 239 23.93 -11.08 20.63
CA SER A 239 24.92 -11.18 21.71
C SER A 239 25.60 -12.56 21.80
N TYR A 240 25.03 -13.59 21.16
CA TYR A 240 25.61 -14.92 21.09
C TYR A 240 26.86 -14.98 20.20
N ASP A 241 26.89 -14.24 19.09
CA ASP A 241 28.03 -14.26 18.15
C ASP A 241 29.29 -13.60 18.75
N LEU A 242 29.12 -12.53 19.54
CA LEU A 242 30.23 -11.88 20.24
C LEU A 242 30.91 -12.78 21.28
N HIS A 243 30.21 -13.79 21.79
CA HIS A 243 30.73 -14.69 22.81
C HIS A 243 31.51 -15.87 22.20
N GLU A 244 31.09 -16.40 21.05
CA GLU A 244 31.83 -17.44 20.31
C GLU A 244 33.09 -16.86 19.66
N ASP A 245 33.02 -15.65 19.10
CA ASP A 245 34.19 -14.99 18.49
C ASP A 245 35.29 -14.64 19.51
N ARG A 246 34.91 -14.41 20.78
CA ARG A 246 35.84 -14.21 21.89
C ARG A 246 36.46 -15.52 22.40
N LEU A 247 35.73 -16.63 22.31
CA LEU A 247 36.22 -17.95 22.73
C LEU A 247 37.10 -18.60 21.65
N ALA A 248 36.84 -18.32 20.36
CA ALA A 248 37.67 -18.78 19.24
C ALA A 248 39.02 -18.03 19.10
N LYS A 249 39.20 -16.93 19.84
CA LYS A 249 40.42 -16.10 19.86
C LYS A 249 41.27 -16.30 21.14
N LEU A 250 40.95 -17.30 21.97
CA LEU A 250 41.69 -17.72 23.17
C LEU A 250 42.26 -19.13 22.97
#